data_AF-A0A8J6E8C2-F1
#
_entry.id   AF-A0A8J6E8C2-F1
#
_cell.length_a   1.000
_cell.length_b   1.000
_cell.length_c   1.000
_cell.angle_alpha   90.00
_cell.angle_beta   90.00
_cell.angle_gamma   90.00
#
_symmetry.space_group_name_H-M   'P 1'
#
loop_
_entity.id
_entity.type
_entity.pdbx_description
1 polymer ?
#
loop_
_entity_poly.entity_id
_entity_poly.type
_entity_poly.pdbx_seq_one_letter_code
_entity_poly.pdbx_strand_id
1 'polypeptide(L)' 'IFTKTEKPYYIGLRLGLDKEFKWMDGSPVEFVAWALRQPDFANNDEFCTQMHTEQGKSIMIFLIETL' A
#
# COMPACT_ATOMS: atom_id res chain seq x y z
N ILE A 1 -23.62 -5.47 -15.31
CA ILE A 1 -22.27 -5.39 -15.92
C ILE A 1 -21.63 -4.15 -15.30
N PHE A 2 -20.68 -4.15 -14.37
CA PHE A 2 -19.64 -5.08 -13.94
C PHE A 2 -19.56 -5.10 -12.40
N THR A 3 -19.49 -6.27 -11.76
CA THR A 3 -19.15 -6.40 -10.33
C THR A 3 -17.90 -7.25 -10.21
N LYS A 4 -16.73 -6.66 -10.50
CA LYS A 4 -15.48 -7.21 -9.97
C LYS A 4 -15.08 -6.30 -8.82
N THR A 5 -15.61 -6.59 -7.63
CA THR A 5 -15.04 -6.07 -6.39
C THR A 5 -13.69 -6.77 -6.22
N GLU A 6 -12.64 -6.22 -6.84
CA GLU A 6 -11.28 -6.69 -6.62
C GLU A 6 -10.95 -6.40 -5.16
N LYS A 7 -10.95 -7.45 -4.34
CA LYS A 7 -10.56 -7.34 -2.94
C LYS A 7 -9.10 -6.90 -2.90
N PRO A 8 -8.75 -5.89 -2.10
CA PRO A 8 -7.36 -5.51 -1.95
C PRO A 8 -6.57 -6.63 -1.28
N TYR A 9 -5.28 -6.71 -1.61
CA TYR A 9 -4.35 -7.66 -1.01
C TYR A 9 -3.31 -6.92 -0.19
N TYR A 10 -3.09 -7.38 1.04
CA TYR A 10 -1.95 -6.91 1.82
C TYR A 10 -0.65 -7.41 1.19
N ILE A 11 0.30 -6.51 1.09
CA ILE A 11 1.65 -6.81 0.64
C ILE A 11 2.63 -6.54 1.79
N GLY A 12 3.80 -7.16 1.76
CA GLY A 12 4.79 -7.04 2.82
C GLY A 12 5.54 -5.71 2.88
N LEU A 13 5.09 -4.67 2.15
CA LEU A 13 5.69 -3.35 2.20
C LEU A 13 5.14 -2.60 3.41
N ARG A 14 6.03 -2.17 4.30
CA ARG A 14 5.68 -1.42 5.52
C ARG A 14 6.52 -0.17 5.67
N LEU A 15 6.02 0.79 6.41
CA LEU A 15 6.79 1.95 6.83
C LEU A 15 7.53 1.64 8.15
N GLY A 16 8.83 1.86 8.20
CA GLY A 16 9.64 1.75 9.42
C GLY A 16 9.50 2.96 10.34
N LEU A 17 9.95 2.82 11.59
CA LEU A 17 10.01 3.93 12.56
C LEU A 17 10.96 5.07 12.12
N ASP A 18 11.90 4.73 11.24
CA ASP A 18 12.81 5.64 10.54
C ASP A 18 12.16 6.37 9.36
N LYS A 19 10.86 6.16 9.12
CA LYS A 19 10.09 6.69 7.98
C LYS A 19 10.57 6.17 6.62
N GLU A 20 11.19 5.00 6.59
CA GLU A 20 11.59 4.32 5.35
C GLU A 20 10.66 3.16 5.01
N PHE A 21 10.35 2.99 3.73
CA PHE A 21 9.63 1.80 3.26
C PHE A 21 10.57 0.58 3.21
N LYS A 22 10.14 -0.54 3.78
CA LYS A 22 10.91 -1.78 3.85
C LYS A 22 10.02 -2.98 3.56
N TRP A 23 10.54 -3.95 2.83
CA TRP A 23 9.91 -5.26 2.72
C TRP A 23 10.17 -6.08 3.98
N MET A 24 9.18 -6.87 4.41
CA MET A 24 9.33 -7.75 5.59
C MET A 24 10.39 -8.84 5.43
N ASP A 25 10.72 -9.22 4.20
CA ASP A 25 11.72 -10.24 3.88
C ASP A 25 13.17 -9.69 3.81
N GLY A 26 13.35 -8.36 3.98
CA GLY A 26 14.64 -7.70 3.88
C GLY A 26 15.11 -7.40 2.45
N SER A 27 14.29 -7.70 1.44
CA SER A 27 14.57 -7.31 0.06
C SER A 27 14.61 -5.78 -0.07
N PRO A 28 15.49 -5.22 -0.93
CA PRO A 28 15.53 -3.78 -1.15
C PRO A 28 14.25 -3.28 -1.83
N VAL A 29 13.82 -2.06 -1.50
CA VAL A 29 12.71 -1.40 -2.19
C VAL A 29 13.26 -0.71 -3.44
N GLU A 30 13.12 -1.34 -4.60
CA GLU A 30 13.60 -0.79 -5.88
C GLU A 30 12.52 -0.02 -6.64
N PHE A 31 11.24 -0.32 -6.38
CA PHE A 31 10.12 0.24 -7.12
C PHE A 31 8.88 0.38 -6.25
N VAL A 32 8.14 1.47 -6.46
CA VAL A 32 6.84 1.74 -5.84
C VAL A 32 5.87 2.33 -6.88
N ALA A 33 4.65 1.80 -6.93
CA ALA A 33 3.56 2.29 -7.78
C ALA A 33 2.41 2.85 -6.94
N TRP A 34 2.63 3.99 -6.28
CA TRP A 34 1.60 4.63 -5.46
C TRP A 34 0.41 5.12 -6.30
N ALA A 35 -0.78 5.02 -5.72
CA ALA A 35 -1.95 5.72 -6.21
C ALA A 35 -1.74 7.25 -6.14
N LEU A 36 -2.55 8.00 -6.88
CA LEU A 36 -2.48 9.46 -6.84
C LEU A 36 -2.72 9.97 -5.41
N ARG A 37 -1.81 10.81 -4.91
CA ARG A 37 -1.79 11.36 -3.54
C ARG A 37 -1.49 10.34 -2.44
N GLN A 38 -0.86 9.22 -2.78
CA GLN A 38 -0.33 8.26 -1.82
C GLN A 38 1.21 8.25 -1.87
N PRO A 39 1.89 7.95 -0.75
CA PRO A 39 1.35 7.74 0.60
C PRO A 39 0.86 9.06 1.21
N ASP A 40 -0.32 9.06 1.81
CA ASP A 40 -0.78 10.16 2.66
C ASP A 40 -0.45 9.77 4.10
N PHE A 41 0.45 10.50 4.77
CA PHE A 41 0.84 10.23 6.16
C PHE A 41 -0.21 10.78 7.13
N ALA A 42 -1.48 10.47 6.86
CA ALA A 42 -2.61 11.18 7.43
C ALA A 42 -2.62 11.10 8.97
N ASN A 43 -2.09 10.02 9.57
CA ASN A 43 -2.19 9.81 11.02
C ASN A 43 -0.93 9.30 11.75
N ASN A 44 0.26 9.20 11.13
CA ASN A 44 1.50 8.69 11.77
C ASN A 44 1.43 7.26 12.41
N ASP A 45 0.29 6.58 12.38
CA ASP A 45 0.03 5.25 12.98
C ASP A 45 -0.25 4.15 11.93
N GLU A 46 0.12 4.40 10.68
CA GLU A 46 -0.18 3.53 9.55
C GLU A 46 1.08 2.77 9.10
N PHE A 47 1.05 1.44 9.21
CA PHE A 47 2.20 0.58 8.91
C PHE A 47 1.98 -0.38 7.73
N CYS A 48 0.76 -0.48 7.21
CA CYS A 48 0.35 -1.51 6.26
C CYS A 48 0.11 -0.96 4.86
N THR A 49 0.64 -1.64 3.83
CA THR A 49 0.38 -1.31 2.42
C THR A 49 -0.56 -2.34 1.79
N GLN A 50 -1.54 -1.84 1.02
CA GLN A 50 -2.44 -2.69 0.24
C GLN A 50 -2.27 -2.45 -1.25
N MET A 51 -2.43 -3.51 -2.03
CA MET A 51 -2.48 -3.45 -3.48
C MET A 51 -3.93 -3.50 -3.94
N HIS A 52 -4.33 -2.48 -4.70
CA HIS A 52 -5.61 -2.38 -5.36
C HIS A 52 -5.42 -2.56 -6.85
N THR A 53 -6.36 -3.26 -7.50
CA THR A 53 -6.39 -3.33 -8.95
C THR A 53 -7.62 -2.55 -9.43
N GLU A 54 -7.37 -1.60 -10.31
CA GLU A 54 -8.40 -0.77 -10.94
C GLU A 54 -8.24 -0.87 -12.45
N GLN A 55 -9.26 -1.41 -13.13
CA GLN A 55 -9.28 -1.51 -14.59
C GLN A 55 -8.03 -2.18 -15.19
N GLY A 56 -7.47 -3.18 -14.49
CA GLY A 56 -6.27 -3.92 -14.91
C GLY A 56 -4.93 -3.24 -14.55
N LYS A 57 -4.94 -2.13 -13.80
CA LYS A 57 -3.74 -1.50 -13.24
C LYS A 57 -3.68 -1.76 -11.75
N SER A 58 -2.55 -2.27 -11.27
CA SER A 58 -2.30 -2.43 -9.84
C SER A 58 -1.59 -1.19 -9.28
N ILE A 59 -2.20 -0.60 -8.27
CA ILE A 59 -1.69 0.58 -7.54
C ILE A 59 -1.60 0.25 -6.06
N MET A 60 -0.62 0.84 -5.40
CA MET A 60 -0.43 0.72 -3.96
C MET A 60 -1.15 1.86 -3.26
N ILE A 61 -1.92 1.50 -2.23
CA ILE A 61 -2.63 2.43 -1.36
C ILE A 61 -2.12 2.20 0.06
N PHE A 62 -1.73 3.30 0.70
CA PHE A 62 -1.47 3.34 2.13
C PHE A 62 -2.82 3.55 2.80
N LEU A 63 -3.26 2.61 3.64
CA LEU A 63 -4.57 2.67 4.29
C LEU A 63 -4.42 2.79 5.81
N ILE A 64 -5.24 3.68 6.37
CA ILE A 64 -5.50 3.76 7.81
C ILE A 64 -6.22 2.46 8.16
N GLU A 65 -5.69 1.66 9.08
CA GLU A 65 -6.53 0.69 9.77
C GLU A 65 -7.52 1.48 10.64
N THR A 66 -8.59 2.00 10.04
CA THR A 66 -9.76 2.44 10.80
C THR A 66 -10.45 1.18 11.29
N LEU A 67 -10.23 0.85 12.57
CA LEU A 67 -11.22 0.11 13.35
C LEU A 67 -12.54 0.91 13.39
#